data_AF-A0AA36GC10-F1
#
_entry.id   AF-A0AA36GC10-F1
#
_cell.length_a   1.000
_cell.length_b   1.000
_cell.length_c   1.000
_cell.angle_alpha   90.00
_cell.angle_beta   90.00
_cell.angle_gamma   90.00
#
_symmetry.space_group_name_H-M   'P 1'
#
loop_
_entity.id
_entity.type
_entity.pdbx_description
1 polymer ?
#
loop_
_entity_poly.entity_id
_entity_poly.type
_entity_poly.pdbx_seq_one_letter_code
_entity_poly.pdbx_strand_id
1 'polypeptide(L)'
;MERILRSTLALLAFRTLLVTASEAIKTEQELVQIFMNQEDVHSSEELHRIIGPLKEIPDYRHWNYDELTQYLKYYDWLKVAGRDFLVYLAWLLLNEYQSNVWIRNLVDTTRIHLMPSMNPDGYEESVEGADTGKRGRENANRKDLNRNFPTRFPNYFPSQNPEPETLAMMSWSKSLPFVLSANLHGGSMLVNYPFDDAPTRVKDSKYTPSPDNALFVRLAYSYAKAHDRMWKQGPRCIDEELNSPGDPKYGIVNGAEWYIVSGGMQDWNYVHTNCFEVTVETNCAKFPKKEEMRWLWKENNYAMLHYISLVHNAISGFIYDMETGQGIPNATVSIDFRSKIITSYEGGEFWRLANIGDYEVTFDHPEYIPVTRKVSLTKEKRSARLEVGLARIPSEYAHDGPELRSYDDMTRSSPILTFFTSFFIPLLSMGFYN
;
A
#
# COMPACT_ATOMS: atom_id res chain seq x y z
N MET A 1 15.87 -20.68 2.08
CA MET A 1 16.25 -20.50 0.66
C MET A 1 15.05 -20.67 -0.28
N GLU A 2 14.20 -21.70 -0.12
CA GLU A 2 12.97 -21.87 -0.92
C GLU A 2 11.89 -20.80 -0.69
N ARG A 3 11.73 -20.29 0.53
CA ARG A 3 10.59 -19.42 0.87
C ARG A 3 10.68 -17.99 0.32
N ILE A 4 11.89 -17.50 0.12
CA ILE A 4 12.16 -16.16 -0.43
C ILE A 4 12.25 -16.20 -1.96
N LEU A 5 12.71 -17.31 -2.54
CA LEU A 5 12.79 -17.50 -4.00
C LEU A 5 11.50 -18.05 -4.64
N ARG A 6 10.64 -18.76 -3.90
CA ARG A 6 9.31 -19.22 -4.41
C ARG A 6 8.30 -18.08 -4.58
N SER A 7 8.57 -16.89 -4.04
CA SER A 7 7.80 -15.68 -4.36
C SER A 7 8.41 -14.86 -5.51
N THR A 8 9.56 -15.27 -6.07
CA THR A 8 10.33 -14.46 -7.05
C THR A 8 10.42 -15.04 -8.46
N LEU A 9 9.67 -16.11 -8.77
CA LEU A 9 9.66 -16.71 -10.11
C LEU A 9 8.27 -16.61 -10.74
N ALA A 10 7.82 -15.37 -10.92
CA ALA A 10 6.90 -14.98 -11.99
C ALA A 10 7.22 -13.54 -12.39
N LEU A 11 7.98 -13.45 -13.49
CA LEU A 11 7.91 -12.45 -14.55
C LEU A 11 7.00 -11.20 -14.33
N LEU A 12 7.65 -10.01 -14.42
CA LEU A 12 7.32 -8.76 -15.15
C LEU A 12 6.26 -7.65 -14.74
N ALA A 13 6.54 -6.38 -15.13
CA ALA A 13 6.55 -5.11 -14.34
C ALA A 13 5.28 -4.31 -13.97
N PHE A 14 5.10 -4.04 -12.68
CA PHE A 14 4.48 -2.89 -11.97
C PHE A 14 4.77 -3.20 -10.48
N ARG A 15 5.13 -2.25 -9.63
CA ARG A 15 5.86 -2.60 -8.39
C ARG A 15 5.08 -2.27 -7.16
N THR A 16 5.02 -3.21 -6.23
CA THR A 16 4.45 -2.98 -4.91
C THR A 16 5.37 -3.55 -3.84
N LEU A 17 5.83 -2.69 -2.94
CA LEU A 17 6.42 -3.05 -1.67
C LEU A 17 5.30 -3.07 -0.65
N LEU A 18 4.88 -4.26 -0.21
CA LEU A 18 3.88 -4.40 0.85
C LEU A 18 4.56 -4.83 2.16
N VAL A 19 4.21 -4.18 3.26
CA VAL A 19 4.86 -4.39 4.56
C VAL A 19 3.82 -4.70 5.62
N THR A 20 4.04 -5.79 6.36
CA THR A 20 3.26 -6.15 7.55
C THR A 20 4.16 -5.97 8.79
N ALA A 21 3.67 -5.32 9.84
CA ALA A 21 4.35 -5.32 11.13
C ALA A 21 4.08 -6.67 11.81
N SER A 22 5.09 -7.30 12.44
CA SER A 22 4.92 -8.60 13.08
C SER A 22 5.14 -8.54 14.59
N GLU A 23 4.40 -9.37 15.34
CA GLU A 23 4.76 -9.79 16.71
C GLU A 23 4.97 -11.32 16.73
N ALA A 24 6.23 -11.73 16.49
CA ALA A 24 6.95 -12.98 16.78
C ALA A 24 6.31 -14.41 16.73
N ILE A 25 6.94 -15.27 15.90
CA ILE A 25 7.29 -16.71 16.10
C ILE A 25 6.15 -17.72 16.40
N LYS A 26 5.72 -18.46 15.34
CA LYS A 26 5.80 -19.93 15.33
C LYS A 26 5.81 -20.50 13.90
N THR A 27 6.95 -21.11 13.61
CA THR A 27 7.33 -22.14 12.62
C THR A 27 6.63 -22.23 11.26
N GLU A 28 7.49 -22.12 10.25
CA GLU A 28 7.47 -22.62 8.87
C GLU A 28 6.64 -23.88 8.52
N GLN A 29 6.23 -24.70 9.50
CA GLN A 29 5.47 -25.95 9.30
C GLN A 29 3.99 -25.73 8.95
N GLU A 30 3.34 -24.68 9.46
CA GLU A 30 1.92 -24.43 9.15
C GLU A 30 1.70 -23.88 7.73
N LEU A 31 2.71 -23.19 7.18
CA LEU A 31 2.67 -22.65 5.81
C LEU A 31 2.96 -23.70 4.73
N VAL A 32 3.55 -24.85 5.11
CA VAL A 32 3.62 -26.04 4.24
C VAL A 32 2.27 -26.74 4.18
N GLN A 33 1.49 -26.74 5.27
CA GLN A 33 0.19 -27.39 5.34
C GLN A 33 -0.89 -26.68 4.49
N ILE A 34 -0.82 -25.36 4.38
CA ILE A 34 -1.79 -24.55 3.61
C ILE A 34 -1.69 -24.80 2.09
N PHE A 35 -0.52 -25.16 1.58
CA PHE A 35 -0.34 -25.51 0.15
C PHE A 35 -0.58 -26.99 -0.16
N MET A 36 -0.73 -27.86 0.85
CA MET A 36 -0.93 -29.31 0.66
C MET A 36 -2.41 -29.72 0.53
N ASN A 37 -3.37 -28.80 0.72
CA ASN A 37 -4.80 -29.13 0.78
C ASN A 37 -5.62 -28.77 -0.48
N GLN A 38 -4.99 -28.55 -1.64
CA GLN A 38 -5.70 -28.33 -2.91
C GLN A 38 -5.34 -29.30 -4.05
N GLU A 39 -4.91 -30.53 -3.74
CA GLU A 39 -4.84 -31.71 -4.63
C GLU A 39 -4.30 -31.55 -6.09
N ASP A 40 -3.56 -30.49 -6.45
CA ASP A 40 -3.12 -30.29 -7.84
C ASP A 40 -1.64 -30.63 -8.12
N VAL A 41 -0.86 -31.13 -7.16
CA VAL A 41 0.49 -31.73 -7.43
C VAL A 41 0.83 -32.78 -6.36
N HIS A 42 1.09 -34.03 -6.76
CA HIS A 42 1.27 -35.14 -5.80
C HIS A 42 2.72 -35.60 -5.59
N SER A 43 3.71 -35.04 -6.30
CA SER A 43 5.12 -35.34 -6.04
C SER A 43 6.10 -34.30 -6.60
N SER A 44 7.32 -34.28 -6.05
CA SER A 44 8.44 -33.46 -6.53
C SER A 44 8.86 -33.80 -7.97
N GLU A 45 8.61 -35.01 -8.45
CA GLU A 45 8.94 -35.43 -9.82
C GLU A 45 7.97 -34.85 -10.87
N GLU A 46 6.73 -34.60 -10.48
CA GLU A 46 5.73 -33.95 -11.34
C GLU A 46 6.01 -32.45 -11.49
N LEU A 47 6.48 -31.82 -10.41
CA LEU A 47 7.02 -30.46 -10.43
C LEU A 47 8.16 -30.35 -11.44
N HIS A 48 9.12 -31.29 -11.46
CA HIS A 48 10.26 -31.28 -12.38
C HIS A 48 9.91 -31.40 -13.87
N ARG A 49 8.74 -31.96 -14.22
CA ARG A 49 8.28 -32.03 -15.62
C ARG A 49 7.72 -30.70 -16.14
N ILE A 50 7.14 -29.88 -15.26
CA ILE A 50 6.50 -28.61 -15.62
C ILE A 50 7.54 -27.50 -15.83
N ILE A 51 8.64 -27.51 -15.06
CA ILE A 51 9.63 -26.41 -15.02
C ILE A 51 10.91 -26.67 -15.82
N GLY A 52 11.12 -27.89 -16.34
CA GLY A 52 12.33 -28.23 -17.10
C GLY A 52 13.61 -28.25 -16.24
N PRO A 53 14.74 -28.79 -16.75
CA PRO A 53 15.90 -29.09 -15.92
C PRO A 53 16.74 -27.83 -15.62
N LEU A 54 16.91 -27.54 -14.33
CA LEU A 54 17.87 -26.53 -13.84
C LEU A 54 19.28 -27.14 -13.78
N LYS A 55 20.25 -26.49 -14.43
CA LYS A 55 21.69 -26.77 -14.28
C LYS A 55 22.18 -26.27 -12.91
N GLU A 56 23.15 -26.98 -12.35
CA GLU A 56 23.75 -26.71 -11.03
C GLU A 56 24.15 -25.23 -10.84
N ILE A 57 23.80 -24.71 -9.68
CA ILE A 57 23.95 -23.32 -9.27
C ILE A 57 25.29 -23.18 -8.51
N PRO A 58 26.23 -22.32 -8.95
CA PRO A 58 27.52 -22.13 -8.25
C PRO A 58 27.40 -21.39 -6.91
N ASP A 59 28.40 -21.54 -6.04
CA ASP A 59 28.46 -20.95 -4.69
C ASP A 59 28.81 -19.44 -4.73
N TYR A 60 27.89 -18.60 -4.23
CA TYR A 60 27.94 -17.12 -4.37
C TYR A 60 28.42 -16.36 -3.14
N ARG A 61 28.88 -17.07 -2.10
CA ARG A 61 29.23 -16.44 -0.81
C ARG A 61 30.45 -15.50 -0.86
N HIS A 62 31.10 -15.36 -2.02
CA HIS A 62 32.35 -14.59 -2.16
C HIS A 62 32.28 -13.49 -3.21
N TRP A 63 31.11 -13.24 -3.82
CA TRP A 63 31.01 -12.29 -4.92
C TRP A 63 30.76 -10.87 -4.42
N ASN A 64 31.51 -9.91 -4.96
CA ASN A 64 31.31 -8.49 -4.73
C ASN A 64 30.22 -7.90 -5.65
N TYR A 65 29.82 -6.64 -5.41
CA TYR A 65 28.76 -5.96 -6.16
C TYR A 65 29.02 -5.90 -7.67
N ASP A 66 30.26 -5.74 -8.11
CA ASP A 66 30.60 -5.67 -9.54
C ASP A 66 30.50 -7.06 -10.21
N GLU A 67 30.83 -8.14 -9.48
CA GLU A 67 30.70 -9.55 -9.94
C GLU A 67 29.23 -9.98 -10.04
N LEU A 68 28.38 -9.56 -9.10
CA LEU A 68 26.92 -9.73 -9.20
C LEU A 68 26.36 -8.95 -10.39
N THR A 69 26.81 -7.71 -10.59
CA THR A 69 26.36 -6.90 -11.74
C THR A 69 26.80 -7.57 -13.05
N GLN A 70 27.95 -8.25 -13.07
CA GLN A 70 28.44 -9.00 -14.23
C GLN A 70 27.72 -10.34 -14.45
N TYR A 71 27.23 -10.98 -13.39
CA TYR A 71 26.37 -12.15 -13.50
C TYR A 71 24.93 -11.80 -13.88
N LEU A 72 24.39 -10.70 -13.33
CA LEU A 72 23.12 -10.11 -13.77
C LEU A 72 23.22 -9.52 -15.19
N LYS A 73 24.42 -9.16 -15.68
CA LYS A 73 24.67 -8.89 -17.11
C LYS A 73 24.42 -10.10 -18.00
N TYR A 74 24.53 -11.33 -17.47
CA TYR A 74 24.22 -12.56 -18.23
C TYR A 74 22.70 -12.77 -18.40
N TYR A 75 21.90 -12.07 -17.59
CA TYR A 75 20.44 -12.01 -17.66
C TYR A 75 20.00 -10.62 -18.12
N ASP A 76 20.05 -10.38 -19.43
CA ASP A 76 19.90 -9.06 -20.08
C ASP A 76 18.48 -8.44 -20.04
N TRP A 77 17.63 -8.85 -19.08
CA TRP A 77 16.19 -8.52 -19.03
C TRP A 77 15.75 -7.66 -17.84
N LEU A 78 16.64 -7.09 -17.02
CA LEU A 78 16.32 -6.22 -15.87
C LEU A 78 16.52 -4.74 -16.17
N LYS A 79 15.46 -4.02 -16.53
CA LYS A 79 15.50 -2.65 -17.00
C LYS A 79 14.15 -1.93 -16.85
N VAL A 80 13.87 -1.42 -15.65
CA VAL A 80 13.04 -0.21 -15.37
C VAL A 80 13.26 0.04 -13.86
N ALA A 81 13.70 1.22 -13.45
CA ALA A 81 14.19 1.60 -12.11
C ALA A 81 13.67 0.77 -10.90
N GLY A 82 12.44 1.03 -10.44
CA GLY A 82 11.82 0.32 -9.31
C GLY A 82 11.75 -1.23 -9.30
N ARG A 83 11.82 -1.97 -10.42
CA ARG A 83 11.74 -3.47 -10.44
C ARG A 83 13.07 -3.97 -10.02
N ASP A 84 14.08 -3.41 -10.67
CA ASP A 84 15.47 -3.69 -10.40
C ASP A 84 15.78 -3.24 -8.98
N PHE A 85 15.25 -2.11 -8.50
CA PHE A 85 15.38 -1.70 -7.10
C PHE A 85 14.76 -2.68 -6.11
N LEU A 86 13.59 -3.25 -6.39
CA LEU A 86 13.02 -4.27 -5.50
C LEU A 86 13.83 -5.57 -5.52
N VAL A 87 14.42 -5.95 -6.67
CA VAL A 87 15.35 -7.08 -6.76
C VAL A 87 16.65 -6.78 -5.99
N TYR A 88 17.22 -5.59 -6.14
CA TYR A 88 18.41 -5.14 -5.42
C TYR A 88 18.16 -5.03 -3.92
N LEU A 89 16.98 -4.60 -3.52
CA LEU A 89 16.56 -4.56 -2.12
C LEU A 89 16.46 -5.97 -1.54
N ALA A 90 15.84 -6.92 -2.26
CA ALA A 90 15.80 -8.32 -1.82
C ALA A 90 17.21 -8.87 -1.59
N TRP A 91 18.12 -8.62 -2.54
CA TRP A 91 19.52 -9.03 -2.43
C TRP A 91 20.22 -8.37 -1.24
N LEU A 92 20.05 -7.06 -1.05
CA LEU A 92 20.64 -6.31 0.06
C LEU A 92 20.16 -6.85 1.40
N LEU A 93 18.86 -7.09 1.56
CA LEU A 93 18.29 -7.63 2.80
C LEU A 93 18.87 -9.02 3.12
N LEU A 94 19.01 -9.88 2.11
CA LEU A 94 19.57 -11.22 2.27
C LEU A 94 21.06 -11.20 2.63
N ASN A 95 21.85 -10.43 1.89
CA ASN A 95 23.30 -10.42 2.06
C ASN A 95 23.73 -9.74 3.34
N GLU A 96 23.04 -8.68 3.73
CA GLU A 96 23.38 -7.93 4.93
C GLU A 96 22.77 -8.50 6.21
N TYR A 97 21.91 -9.53 6.13
CA TYR A 97 21.25 -10.11 7.30
C TYR A 97 22.25 -10.61 8.36
N GLN A 98 23.36 -11.23 7.95
CA GLN A 98 24.36 -11.79 8.87
C GLN A 98 25.41 -10.76 9.34
N SER A 99 25.64 -9.69 8.58
CA SER A 99 26.67 -8.67 8.86
C SER A 99 26.11 -7.41 9.53
N ASN A 100 24.87 -7.03 9.23
CA ASN A 100 24.27 -5.76 9.62
C ASN A 100 23.10 -5.98 10.60
N VAL A 101 23.32 -5.62 11.87
CA VAL A 101 22.35 -5.79 12.95
C VAL A 101 21.05 -5.02 12.70
N TRP A 102 21.11 -3.84 12.06
CA TRP A 102 19.92 -3.05 11.77
C TRP A 102 19.04 -3.74 10.73
N ILE A 103 19.65 -4.26 9.65
CA ILE A 103 18.93 -5.00 8.60
C ILE A 103 18.37 -6.31 9.17
N ARG A 104 19.16 -7.04 9.96
CA ARG A 104 18.67 -8.24 10.66
C ARG A 104 17.43 -7.94 11.48
N ASN A 105 17.48 -6.91 12.33
CA ASN A 105 16.36 -6.53 13.16
C ASN A 105 15.14 -6.16 12.31
N LEU A 106 15.32 -5.39 11.22
CA LEU A 106 14.23 -5.05 10.31
C LEU A 106 13.57 -6.30 9.72
N VAL A 107 14.35 -7.30 9.29
CA VAL A 107 13.83 -8.55 8.73
C VAL A 107 13.16 -9.44 9.79
N ASP A 108 13.73 -9.51 11.01
CA ASP A 108 13.21 -10.33 12.10
C ASP A 108 11.88 -9.80 12.65
N THR A 109 11.66 -8.48 12.61
CA THR A 109 10.46 -7.83 13.14
C THR A 109 9.39 -7.54 12.09
N THR A 110 9.68 -7.77 10.81
CA THR A 110 8.82 -7.33 9.70
C THR A 110 8.72 -8.39 8.63
N ARG A 111 7.49 -8.77 8.29
CA ARG A 111 7.24 -9.61 7.13
C ARG A 111 7.07 -8.71 5.89
N ILE A 112 8.18 -8.62 5.15
CA ILE A 112 8.33 -7.78 3.95
C ILE A 112 7.94 -8.58 2.71
N HIS A 113 7.05 -8.01 1.90
CA HIS A 113 6.64 -8.58 0.62
C HIS A 113 7.09 -7.68 -0.54
N LEU A 114 7.84 -8.25 -1.47
CA LEU A 114 8.35 -7.56 -2.64
C LEU A 114 7.68 -8.14 -3.87
N MET A 115 6.94 -7.30 -4.60
CA MET A 115 6.48 -7.61 -5.95
C MET A 115 7.25 -6.72 -6.92
N PRO A 116 8.35 -7.23 -7.53
CA PRO A 116 9.10 -6.46 -8.51
C PRO A 116 8.25 -6.09 -9.73
N SER A 117 7.13 -6.81 -9.91
CA SER A 117 6.44 -6.83 -11.17
C SER A 117 4.96 -7.31 -11.13
N MET A 118 3.99 -6.46 -11.51
CA MET A 118 2.54 -6.69 -11.61
C MET A 118 2.01 -6.57 -13.04
N ASN A 119 2.61 -5.79 -13.96
CA ASN A 119 2.28 -5.78 -15.40
C ASN A 119 3.41 -6.39 -16.25
N PRO A 120 3.45 -7.73 -16.34
CA PRO A 120 4.48 -8.39 -17.09
C PRO A 120 4.57 -8.10 -18.55
N ASP A 121 3.43 -8.18 -19.19
CA ASP A 121 3.37 -8.14 -20.63
C ASP A 121 3.78 -6.74 -21.14
N GLY A 122 3.38 -5.69 -20.42
CA GLY A 122 3.79 -4.32 -20.73
C GLY A 122 5.30 -4.12 -20.64
N TYR A 123 5.97 -4.78 -19.70
CA TYR A 123 7.42 -4.69 -19.59
C TYR A 123 8.15 -5.23 -20.82
N GLU A 124 7.79 -6.42 -21.29
CA GLU A 124 8.46 -7.06 -22.45
C GLU A 124 8.27 -6.25 -23.73
N GLU A 125 7.20 -5.46 -23.81
CA GLU A 125 6.98 -4.55 -24.92
C GLU A 125 7.74 -3.22 -24.80
N SER A 126 8.25 -2.88 -23.61
CA SER A 126 8.92 -1.61 -23.33
C SER A 126 10.34 -1.57 -23.93
N VAL A 127 10.86 -0.36 -24.18
CA VAL A 127 12.15 -0.16 -24.85
C VAL A 127 13.09 0.63 -23.96
N GLU A 128 14.33 0.17 -23.84
CA GLU A 128 15.37 0.85 -23.06
C GLU A 128 15.68 2.25 -23.60
N GLY A 129 15.83 3.21 -22.68
CA GLY A 129 16.07 4.61 -23.01
C GLY A 129 14.82 5.34 -23.52
N ALA A 130 13.63 4.73 -23.44
CA ALA A 130 12.38 5.42 -23.77
C ALA A 130 11.92 6.30 -22.58
N ASP A 131 12.47 7.51 -22.49
CA ASP A 131 12.30 8.37 -21.32
C ASP A 131 10.85 8.87 -21.11
N THR A 132 10.11 9.12 -22.19
CA THR A 132 8.76 9.72 -22.14
C THR A 132 7.66 8.84 -22.75
N GLY A 133 8.01 7.66 -23.28
CA GLY A 133 7.12 6.77 -24.02
C GLY A 133 5.91 6.24 -23.24
N LYS A 134 4.90 5.75 -23.99
CA LYS A 134 3.73 5.01 -23.46
C LYS A 134 3.75 3.52 -23.82
N ARG A 135 4.66 3.11 -24.72
CA ARG A 135 4.80 1.73 -25.14
C ARG A 135 5.14 0.87 -23.90
N GLY A 136 4.36 -0.18 -23.68
CA GLY A 136 4.51 -1.08 -22.54
C GLY A 136 3.97 -0.56 -21.20
N ARG A 137 3.29 0.61 -21.18
CA ARG A 137 2.61 1.11 -19.97
C ARG A 137 1.38 0.25 -19.60
N GLU A 138 0.60 -0.10 -20.60
CA GLU A 138 -0.64 -0.85 -20.46
C GLU A 138 -0.35 -2.35 -20.38
N ASN A 139 -1.31 -3.15 -19.89
CA ASN A 139 -1.20 -4.61 -19.90
C ASN A 139 -1.41 -5.19 -21.31
N ALA A 140 -1.38 -6.53 -21.44
CA ALA A 140 -1.59 -7.22 -22.72
C ALA A 140 -2.90 -6.83 -23.42
N ASN A 141 -3.95 -6.49 -22.65
CA ASN A 141 -5.25 -6.05 -23.16
C ASN A 141 -5.34 -4.54 -23.41
N ARG A 142 -4.22 -3.82 -23.41
CA ARG A 142 -4.15 -2.36 -23.60
C ARG A 142 -4.94 -1.59 -22.53
N LYS A 143 -4.94 -2.08 -21.29
CA LYS A 143 -5.53 -1.41 -20.13
C LYS A 143 -4.44 -0.83 -19.23
N ASP A 144 -4.67 0.41 -18.79
CA ASP A 144 -3.85 1.02 -17.74
C ASP A 144 -4.29 0.45 -16.38
N LEU A 145 -3.46 -0.41 -15.80
CA LEU A 145 -3.77 -1.06 -14.52
C LEU A 145 -3.93 -0.06 -13.37
N ASN A 146 -3.25 1.09 -13.42
CA ASN A 146 -3.43 2.16 -12.44
C ASN A 146 -4.64 3.07 -12.75
N ARG A 147 -5.57 2.59 -13.58
CA ARG A 147 -6.92 3.14 -13.83
C ARG A 147 -8.00 2.05 -13.79
N ASN A 148 -7.65 0.87 -13.30
CA ASN A 148 -8.46 -0.34 -13.43
C ASN A 148 -9.00 -0.89 -12.09
N PHE A 149 -8.54 -0.36 -10.96
CA PHE A 149 -9.14 -0.65 -9.66
C PHE A 149 -10.53 0.02 -9.54
N PRO A 150 -11.44 -0.53 -8.71
CA PRO A 150 -12.71 0.13 -8.40
C PRO A 150 -12.53 1.59 -7.96
N THR A 151 -13.26 2.51 -8.59
CA THR A 151 -13.13 3.94 -8.31
C THR A 151 -13.87 4.33 -7.03
N ARG A 152 -13.37 5.36 -6.32
CA ARG A 152 -14.07 5.93 -5.15
C ARG A 152 -15.33 6.67 -5.55
N PHE A 153 -15.34 7.21 -6.77
CA PHE A 153 -16.40 8.07 -7.30
C PHE A 153 -16.94 7.54 -8.64
N PRO A 154 -17.63 6.37 -8.67
CA PRO A 154 -18.08 5.73 -9.91
C PRO A 154 -19.08 6.57 -10.73
N ASN A 155 -19.81 7.48 -10.08
CA ASN A 155 -20.72 8.42 -10.75
C ASN A 155 -19.99 9.51 -11.58
N TYR A 156 -18.71 9.73 -11.31
CA TYR A 156 -17.86 10.71 -11.99
C TYR A 156 -16.91 10.03 -12.97
N PHE A 157 -16.27 8.95 -12.52
CA PHE A 157 -15.41 8.09 -13.33
C PHE A 157 -15.84 6.63 -13.11
N PRO A 158 -16.60 6.03 -14.05
CA PRO A 158 -17.06 4.66 -13.93
C PRO A 158 -15.89 3.68 -13.79
N SER A 159 -16.02 2.71 -12.88
CA SER A 159 -15.09 1.59 -12.78
C SER A 159 -15.06 0.81 -14.08
N GLN A 160 -13.87 0.38 -14.49
CA GLN A 160 -13.69 -0.56 -15.59
C GLN A 160 -13.82 -2.00 -15.07
N ASN A 161 -14.00 -2.95 -15.98
CA ASN A 161 -13.87 -4.36 -15.64
C ASN A 161 -12.42 -4.63 -15.17
N PRO A 162 -12.23 -5.22 -13.98
CA PRO A 162 -10.89 -5.53 -13.50
C PRO A 162 -10.18 -6.55 -14.39
N GLU A 163 -8.94 -6.25 -14.73
CA GLU A 163 -8.02 -7.13 -15.44
C GLU A 163 -7.46 -8.21 -14.50
N PRO A 164 -6.91 -9.32 -15.03
CA PRO A 164 -6.37 -10.41 -14.21
C PRO A 164 -5.34 -9.94 -13.17
N GLU A 165 -4.46 -9.02 -13.53
CA GLU A 165 -3.43 -8.47 -12.65
C GLU A 165 -4.05 -7.63 -11.52
N THR A 166 -5.07 -6.83 -11.85
CA THR A 166 -5.83 -6.05 -10.87
C THR A 166 -6.56 -6.96 -9.89
N LEU A 167 -7.22 -8.02 -10.38
CA LEU A 167 -7.89 -9.01 -9.52
C LEU A 167 -6.91 -9.74 -8.60
N ALA A 168 -5.74 -10.13 -9.13
CA ALA A 168 -4.69 -10.76 -8.34
C ALA A 168 -4.21 -9.84 -7.21
N MET A 169 -4.00 -8.56 -7.50
CA MET A 169 -3.62 -7.56 -6.49
C MET A 169 -4.72 -7.33 -5.45
N MET A 170 -5.97 -7.19 -5.89
CA MET A 170 -7.10 -7.02 -4.96
C MET A 170 -7.26 -8.22 -4.02
N SER A 171 -7.06 -9.44 -4.54
CA SER A 171 -7.09 -10.67 -3.75
C SER A 171 -5.92 -10.73 -2.77
N TRP A 172 -4.70 -10.47 -3.25
CA TRP A 172 -3.49 -10.52 -2.43
C TRP A 172 -3.48 -9.47 -1.32
N SER A 173 -3.86 -8.22 -1.62
CA SER A 173 -3.95 -7.16 -0.61
C SER A 173 -4.94 -7.46 0.51
N LYS A 174 -5.92 -8.35 0.27
CA LYS A 174 -6.90 -8.79 1.28
C LYS A 174 -6.51 -10.06 2.02
N SER A 175 -5.60 -10.87 1.47
CA SER A 175 -5.24 -12.16 2.07
C SER A 175 -4.29 -12.04 3.25
N LEU A 176 -3.61 -10.90 3.39
CA LEU A 176 -2.65 -10.63 4.46
C LEU A 176 -2.94 -9.27 5.11
N PRO A 177 -2.58 -9.08 6.39
CA PRO A 177 -2.82 -7.83 7.10
C PRO A 177 -1.77 -6.77 6.73
N PHE A 178 -1.74 -6.33 5.47
CA PHE A 178 -0.84 -5.28 5.02
C PHE A 178 -1.13 -3.95 5.74
N VAL A 179 -0.06 -3.34 6.25
CA VAL A 179 -0.12 -2.14 7.09
C VAL A 179 0.40 -0.92 6.33
N LEU A 180 1.57 -1.06 5.70
CA LEU A 180 2.23 0.01 4.96
C LEU A 180 2.62 -0.50 3.57
N SER A 181 2.44 0.33 2.55
CA SER A 181 2.82 0.02 1.18
C SER A 181 3.47 1.20 0.46
N ALA A 182 4.28 0.89 -0.53
CA ALA A 182 4.63 1.82 -1.60
C ALA A 182 4.57 1.12 -2.95
N ASN A 183 3.88 1.73 -3.91
CA ASN A 183 3.97 1.32 -5.30
C ASN A 183 5.00 2.20 -6.04
N LEU A 184 5.84 1.61 -6.90
CA LEU A 184 6.98 2.32 -7.51
C LEU A 184 6.75 2.60 -9.00
N HIS A 185 6.90 3.86 -9.37
CA HIS A 185 6.71 4.40 -10.69
C HIS A 185 7.98 5.11 -11.20
N GLY A 186 7.96 5.46 -12.49
CA GLY A 186 8.94 6.31 -13.14
C GLY A 186 8.24 7.25 -14.12
N GLY A 187 8.88 8.37 -14.43
CA GLY A 187 8.28 9.48 -15.19
C GLY A 187 8.30 10.82 -14.45
N SER A 188 8.65 10.81 -13.16
CA SER A 188 8.89 11.99 -12.33
C SER A 188 9.81 11.62 -11.16
N MET A 189 10.13 12.54 -10.27
CA MET A 189 10.89 12.25 -9.05
C MET A 189 10.24 12.90 -7.84
N LEU A 190 9.28 12.22 -7.22
CA LEU A 190 8.49 12.71 -6.09
C LEU A 190 7.78 11.56 -5.38
N VAL A 191 7.17 11.83 -4.22
CA VAL A 191 6.25 10.89 -3.57
C VAL A 191 4.84 11.45 -3.60
N ASN A 192 3.98 10.76 -4.34
CA ASN A 192 2.57 11.02 -4.45
C ASN A 192 1.82 10.31 -3.31
N TYR A 193 0.87 11.00 -2.69
CA TYR A 193 0.08 10.44 -1.59
C TYR A 193 -1.42 10.70 -1.72
N PRO A 194 -2.27 9.87 -1.06
CA PRO A 194 -3.71 9.96 -1.18
C PRO A 194 -4.33 11.32 -0.81
N PHE A 195 -5.46 11.66 -1.41
CA PHE A 195 -6.13 10.91 -2.47
C PHE A 195 -5.69 11.31 -3.88
N ASP A 196 -5.80 10.36 -4.80
CA ASP A 196 -5.51 10.49 -6.22
C ASP A 196 -6.71 11.03 -7.03
N ASP A 197 -7.94 10.87 -6.53
CA ASP A 197 -9.16 11.34 -7.20
C ASP A 197 -10.04 12.27 -6.37
N ALA A 198 -11.00 12.89 -7.06
CA ALA A 198 -11.95 13.84 -6.51
C ALA A 198 -13.34 13.64 -7.16
N PRO A 199 -14.44 14.02 -6.47
CA PRO A 199 -15.81 13.89 -7.00
C PRO A 199 -16.09 15.02 -8.02
N THR A 200 -15.43 14.95 -9.18
CA THR A 200 -15.57 15.92 -10.27
C THR A 200 -15.36 15.22 -11.60
N ARG A 201 -16.00 15.71 -12.67
CA ARG A 201 -15.83 15.17 -14.03
C ARG A 201 -14.67 15.80 -14.80
N VAL A 202 -14.18 16.95 -14.34
CA VAL A 202 -12.98 17.59 -14.90
C VAL A 202 -11.73 17.03 -14.24
N LYS A 203 -10.67 16.83 -15.02
CA LYS A 203 -9.38 16.29 -14.56
C LYS A 203 -8.41 17.38 -14.10
N ASP A 204 -8.95 18.50 -13.65
CA ASP A 204 -8.15 19.64 -13.18
C ASP A 204 -7.51 19.33 -11.83
N SER A 205 -6.37 19.98 -11.56
CA SER A 205 -5.69 19.93 -10.27
C SER A 205 -6.64 20.30 -9.12
N LYS A 206 -6.77 19.42 -8.13
CA LYS A 206 -7.60 19.63 -6.96
C LYS A 206 -7.08 18.91 -5.73
N TYR A 207 -6.59 19.66 -4.75
CA TYR A 207 -6.19 19.11 -3.46
C TYR A 207 -7.33 18.33 -2.79
N THR A 208 -7.11 17.03 -2.57
CA THR A 208 -8.11 16.12 -2.01
C THR A 208 -7.50 15.31 -0.86
N PRO A 209 -7.49 15.85 0.37
CA PRO A 209 -6.85 15.20 1.50
C PRO A 209 -7.64 13.96 1.94
N SER A 210 -6.92 12.92 2.35
CA SER A 210 -7.54 11.78 3.04
C SER A 210 -7.80 12.09 4.52
N PRO A 211 -8.64 11.29 5.21
CA PRO A 211 -8.84 11.45 6.64
C PRO A 211 -7.56 11.27 7.48
N ASP A 212 -6.56 10.58 6.93
CA ASP A 212 -5.23 10.40 7.51
C ASP A 212 -4.16 11.26 6.79
N ASN A 213 -4.55 12.39 6.19
CA ASN A 213 -3.67 13.22 5.37
C ASN A 213 -2.35 13.62 6.08
N ALA A 214 -2.41 13.99 7.36
CA ALA A 214 -1.20 14.35 8.11
C ALA A 214 -0.22 13.17 8.27
N LEU A 215 -0.73 11.94 8.35
CA LEU A 215 0.09 10.73 8.38
C LEU A 215 0.70 10.48 6.99
N PHE A 216 -0.10 10.55 5.93
CA PHE A 216 0.39 10.38 4.56
C PHE A 216 1.46 11.41 4.16
N VAL A 217 1.27 12.69 4.51
CA VAL A 217 2.27 13.74 4.30
C VAL A 217 3.59 13.37 4.99
N ARG A 218 3.54 12.84 6.23
CA ARG A 218 4.74 12.38 6.94
C ARG A 218 5.37 11.16 6.26
N LEU A 219 4.59 10.15 5.88
CA LEU A 219 5.09 8.94 5.22
C LEU A 219 5.80 9.31 3.90
N ALA A 220 5.14 10.11 3.06
CA ALA A 220 5.68 10.61 1.80
C ALA A 220 6.97 11.42 2.02
N TYR A 221 6.93 12.38 2.96
CA TYR A 221 8.10 13.21 3.25
C TYR A 221 9.27 12.41 3.82
N SER A 222 9.00 11.37 4.60
CA SER A 222 10.05 10.52 5.17
C SER A 222 10.83 9.79 4.07
N TYR A 223 10.14 9.28 3.04
CA TYR A 223 10.81 8.72 1.86
C TYR A 223 11.58 9.81 1.10
N ALA A 224 10.90 10.90 0.71
CA ALA A 224 11.52 11.97 -0.09
C ALA A 224 12.75 12.60 0.59
N LYS A 225 12.71 12.74 1.92
CA LYS A 225 13.80 13.31 2.72
C LYS A 225 14.98 12.36 2.89
N ALA A 226 14.71 11.05 2.96
CA ALA A 226 15.75 10.02 3.01
C ALA A 226 16.43 9.79 1.66
N HIS A 227 15.76 10.13 0.55
CA HIS A 227 16.37 10.13 -0.77
C HIS A 227 17.38 11.28 -0.93
N ASP A 228 18.48 11.03 -1.64
CA ASP A 228 19.63 11.96 -1.79
C ASP A 228 19.28 13.39 -2.25
N ARG A 229 18.25 13.55 -3.08
CA ARG A 229 17.90 14.83 -3.70
C ARG A 229 16.40 15.08 -3.91
N MET A 230 15.52 14.10 -3.75
CA MET A 230 14.08 14.25 -4.01
C MET A 230 13.45 15.41 -3.21
N TRP A 231 13.80 15.58 -1.93
CA TRP A 231 13.26 16.67 -1.10
C TRP A 231 13.79 18.07 -1.44
N LYS A 232 14.85 18.20 -2.25
CA LYS A 232 15.49 19.49 -2.54
C LYS A 232 14.58 20.33 -3.45
N GLN A 233 14.75 21.65 -3.38
CA GLN A 233 14.10 22.60 -4.26
C GLN A 233 14.91 22.73 -5.57
N GLY A 234 14.23 22.85 -6.71
CA GLY A 234 14.84 23.01 -8.03
C GLY A 234 14.40 21.90 -8.98
N PRO A 235 14.79 21.96 -10.27
CA PRO A 235 14.45 20.90 -11.21
C PRO A 235 14.97 19.56 -10.67
N ARG A 236 14.05 18.60 -10.57
CA ARG A 236 14.33 17.27 -10.04
C ARG A 236 14.80 16.31 -11.12
N CYS A 237 14.46 16.59 -12.37
CA CYS A 237 15.01 15.85 -13.49
C CYS A 237 16.34 16.49 -13.88
N ILE A 238 17.38 15.66 -14.01
CA ILE A 238 18.69 16.09 -14.50
C ILE A 238 18.55 16.58 -15.95
N ASP A 239 17.75 15.86 -16.73
CA ASP A 239 17.29 16.31 -18.03
C ASP A 239 16.21 17.38 -17.86
N GLU A 240 16.49 18.58 -18.37
CA GLU A 240 15.58 19.72 -18.33
C GLU A 240 14.27 19.43 -19.09
N GLU A 241 14.30 18.63 -20.16
CA GLU A 241 13.13 18.29 -20.97
C GLU A 241 12.12 17.42 -20.22
N LEU A 242 12.56 16.72 -19.16
CA LEU A 242 11.71 15.87 -18.33
C LEU A 242 11.10 16.63 -17.14
N ASN A 243 11.49 17.87 -16.89
CA ASN A 243 10.90 18.66 -15.80
C ASN A 243 9.51 19.16 -16.20
N SER A 244 8.54 19.02 -15.29
CA SER A 244 7.21 19.62 -15.43
C SER A 244 7.17 21.01 -14.78
N PRO A 245 6.39 21.98 -15.31
CA PRO A 245 6.04 23.18 -14.58
C PRO A 245 5.37 22.81 -13.25
N GLY A 246 5.74 23.46 -12.15
CA GLY A 246 5.13 23.23 -10.84
C GLY A 246 5.76 22.10 -10.01
N ASP A 247 7.09 22.01 -10.01
CA ASP A 247 7.83 21.07 -9.16
C ASP A 247 7.38 21.19 -7.68
N PRO A 248 6.86 20.11 -7.05
CA PRO A 248 6.25 20.23 -5.74
C PRO A 248 7.25 20.70 -4.69
N LYS A 249 6.80 21.42 -3.66
CA LYS A 249 7.68 21.76 -2.56
C LYS A 249 8.03 20.49 -1.77
N TYR A 250 9.32 20.26 -1.51
CA TYR A 250 9.81 19.14 -0.71
C TYR A 250 9.69 17.72 -1.31
N GLY A 251 9.44 17.59 -2.61
CA GLY A 251 9.43 16.29 -3.30
C GLY A 251 8.22 15.41 -2.97
N ILE A 252 7.13 16.01 -2.50
CA ILE A 252 5.87 15.30 -2.20
C ILE A 252 4.68 16.05 -2.79
N VAL A 253 3.63 15.33 -3.17
CA VAL A 253 2.41 15.94 -3.72
C VAL A 253 1.17 15.10 -3.40
N ASN A 254 0.03 15.76 -3.14
CA ASN A 254 -1.25 15.07 -3.10
C ASN A 254 -1.63 14.65 -4.54
N GLY A 255 -2.13 13.44 -4.73
CA GLY A 255 -2.33 12.92 -6.09
C GLY A 255 -3.32 13.71 -6.92
N ALA A 256 -4.50 14.00 -6.39
CA ALA A 256 -5.49 14.81 -7.10
C ALA A 256 -5.03 16.26 -7.32
N GLU A 257 -4.18 16.81 -6.44
CA GLU A 257 -3.52 18.11 -6.64
C GLU A 257 -2.51 18.06 -7.80
N TRP A 258 -1.78 16.95 -7.97
CA TRP A 258 -0.88 16.79 -9.10
C TRP A 258 -1.67 16.65 -10.40
N TYR A 259 -2.51 15.62 -10.49
CA TYR A 259 -3.53 15.43 -11.53
C TYR A 259 -4.46 14.29 -11.13
N ILE A 260 -5.74 14.38 -11.50
CA ILE A 260 -6.74 13.38 -11.08
C ILE A 260 -6.48 12.00 -11.72
N VAL A 261 -6.37 11.00 -10.85
CA VAL A 261 -6.20 9.57 -11.16
C VAL A 261 -7.30 8.77 -10.46
N SER A 262 -8.38 8.46 -11.18
CA SER A 262 -9.41 7.56 -10.66
C SER A 262 -9.14 6.11 -11.06
N GLY A 263 -9.44 5.18 -10.14
CA GLY A 263 -9.20 3.74 -10.31
C GLY A 263 -7.73 3.34 -10.09
N GLY A 264 -7.00 4.13 -9.31
CA GLY A 264 -5.62 3.82 -8.91
C GLY A 264 -5.55 2.82 -7.75
N MET A 265 -4.45 2.08 -7.69
CA MET A 265 -4.20 1.07 -6.65
C MET A 265 -3.99 1.70 -5.27
N GLN A 266 -3.35 2.87 -5.23
CA GLN A 266 -3.02 3.60 -4.00
C GLN A 266 -4.26 3.90 -3.15
N ASP A 267 -5.25 4.53 -3.77
CA ASP A 267 -6.51 4.88 -3.11
C ASP A 267 -7.33 3.63 -2.77
N TRP A 268 -7.29 2.60 -3.64
CA TRP A 268 -8.00 1.35 -3.40
C TRP A 268 -7.49 0.63 -2.15
N ASN A 269 -6.17 0.53 -1.95
CA ASN A 269 -5.58 -0.09 -0.76
C ASN A 269 -6.08 0.60 0.52
N TYR A 270 -6.06 1.93 0.55
CA TYR A 270 -6.50 2.70 1.73
C TYR A 270 -8.00 2.57 1.99
N VAL A 271 -8.84 2.49 0.95
CA VAL A 271 -10.30 2.40 1.11
C VAL A 271 -10.77 0.99 1.45
N HIS A 272 -10.16 -0.04 0.85
CA HIS A 272 -10.69 -1.42 0.90
C HIS A 272 -9.89 -2.39 1.78
N THR A 273 -8.78 -1.96 2.37
CA THR A 273 -7.95 -2.77 3.29
C THR A 273 -7.48 -1.93 4.47
N ASN A 274 -6.63 -2.47 5.36
CA ASN A 274 -5.97 -1.70 6.41
C ASN A 274 -4.69 -0.98 5.93
N CYS A 275 -4.27 -1.20 4.68
CA CYS A 275 -2.97 -0.80 4.16
C CYS A 275 -2.92 0.69 3.77
N PHE A 276 -1.86 1.38 4.21
CA PHE A 276 -1.56 2.76 3.84
C PHE A 276 -0.53 2.75 2.70
N GLU A 277 -0.98 3.03 1.47
CA GLU A 277 -0.11 3.03 0.29
C GLU A 277 0.23 4.46 -0.17
N VAL A 278 1.48 4.66 -0.57
CA VAL A 278 1.93 5.84 -1.34
C VAL A 278 2.44 5.40 -2.72
N THR A 279 2.52 6.34 -3.65
CA THR A 279 3.11 6.14 -4.97
C THR A 279 4.44 6.87 -5.04
N VAL A 280 5.53 6.14 -5.27
CA VAL A 280 6.87 6.73 -5.37
C VAL A 280 7.28 6.81 -6.83
N GLU A 281 7.39 8.03 -7.35
CA GLU A 281 8.02 8.30 -8.63
C GLU A 281 9.54 8.32 -8.40
N THR A 282 10.20 7.21 -8.73
CA THR A 282 11.59 6.96 -8.32
C THR A 282 12.62 7.72 -9.14
N ASN A 283 12.31 8.03 -10.41
CA ASN A 283 13.19 8.74 -11.33
C ASN A 283 12.42 9.27 -12.55
N CYS A 284 12.93 10.33 -13.17
CA CYS A 284 12.26 11.01 -14.27
C CYS A 284 12.19 10.20 -15.57
N ALA A 285 13.29 9.52 -15.94
CA ALA A 285 13.29 8.65 -17.10
C ALA A 285 12.42 7.41 -16.82
N LYS A 286 11.35 7.19 -17.60
CA LYS A 286 10.47 6.02 -17.39
C LYS A 286 11.23 4.70 -17.52
N PHE A 287 12.18 4.64 -18.44
CA PHE A 287 13.00 3.45 -18.69
C PHE A 287 14.48 3.88 -18.81
N PRO A 288 15.16 4.12 -17.67
CA PRO A 288 16.54 4.58 -17.67
C PRO A 288 17.47 3.56 -18.29
N LYS A 289 18.64 4.01 -18.74
CA LYS A 289 19.67 3.12 -19.29
C LYS A 289 20.33 2.33 -18.19
N LYS A 290 20.82 1.14 -18.52
CA LYS A 290 21.52 0.25 -17.57
C LYS A 290 22.67 0.92 -16.82
N GLU A 291 23.40 1.82 -17.48
CA GLU A 291 24.53 2.53 -16.87
C GLU A 291 24.08 3.46 -15.73
N GLU A 292 22.82 3.89 -15.75
CA GLU A 292 22.24 4.81 -14.77
C GLU A 292 21.71 4.10 -13.52
N MET A 293 21.42 2.80 -13.63
CA MET A 293 20.78 2.02 -12.56
C MET A 293 21.57 2.01 -11.26
N ARG A 294 22.92 2.02 -11.34
CA ARG A 294 23.79 2.01 -10.16
C ARG A 294 23.62 3.25 -9.29
N TRP A 295 23.59 4.43 -9.91
CA TRP A 295 23.47 5.69 -9.16
C TRP A 295 22.03 5.90 -8.72
N LEU A 296 21.04 5.59 -9.54
CA LEU A 296 19.64 5.68 -9.14
C LEU A 296 19.30 4.77 -7.95
N TRP A 297 19.86 3.55 -7.93
CA TRP A 297 19.75 2.65 -6.77
C TRP A 297 20.37 3.27 -5.52
N LYS A 298 21.56 3.86 -5.64
CA LYS A 298 22.24 4.52 -4.52
C LYS A 298 21.41 5.66 -3.93
N GLU A 299 20.71 6.42 -4.77
CA GLU A 299 19.84 7.51 -4.31
C GLU A 299 18.59 7.02 -3.57
N ASN A 300 18.11 5.80 -3.87
CA ASN A 300 16.83 5.27 -3.38
C ASN A 300 16.95 4.23 -2.27
N ASN A 301 18.05 3.47 -2.18
CA ASN A 301 18.14 2.29 -1.32
C ASN A 301 17.88 2.59 0.18
N TYR A 302 18.45 3.68 0.68
CA TYR A 302 18.27 4.13 2.06
C TYR A 302 16.84 4.61 2.30
N ALA A 303 16.26 5.33 1.33
CA ALA A 303 14.87 5.78 1.39
C ALA A 303 13.89 4.59 1.47
N MET A 304 14.12 3.54 0.68
CA MET A 304 13.31 2.32 0.69
C MET A 304 13.41 1.59 2.03
N LEU A 305 14.63 1.36 2.54
CA LEU A 305 14.83 0.73 3.85
C LEU A 305 14.22 1.56 4.99
N HIS A 306 14.41 2.88 4.95
CA HIS A 306 13.83 3.79 5.93
C HIS A 306 12.30 3.73 5.88
N TYR A 307 11.71 3.74 4.69
CA TYR A 307 10.25 3.67 4.52
C TYR A 307 9.67 2.37 5.09
N ILE A 308 10.30 1.21 4.85
CA ILE A 308 9.88 -0.07 5.45
C ILE A 308 9.87 0.05 6.98
N SER A 309 10.91 0.65 7.57
CA SER A 309 11.00 0.80 9.03
C SER A 309 9.88 1.65 9.63
N LEU A 310 9.19 2.48 8.83
CA LEU A 310 8.09 3.30 9.32
C LEU A 310 6.87 2.48 9.75
N VAL A 311 6.75 1.23 9.29
CA VAL A 311 5.67 0.32 9.69
C VAL A 311 5.60 0.11 11.21
N HIS A 312 6.74 0.25 11.90
CA HIS A 312 6.83 0.11 13.36
C HIS A 312 6.35 1.33 14.14
N ASN A 313 6.03 2.46 13.47
CA ASN A 313 5.42 3.62 14.12
C ASN A 313 3.90 3.45 14.19
N ALA A 314 3.47 2.37 14.84
CA ALA A 314 2.06 2.00 14.98
C ALA A 314 1.65 1.92 16.45
N ILE A 315 0.37 2.16 16.70
CA ILE A 315 -0.34 1.62 17.85
C ILE A 315 -0.77 0.19 17.45
N SER A 316 -0.24 -0.82 18.12
CA SER A 316 -0.46 -2.23 17.77
C SER A 316 -0.77 -3.08 18.98
N GLY A 317 -1.08 -4.36 18.76
CA GLY A 317 -1.26 -5.36 19.82
C GLY A 317 -2.42 -6.28 19.50
N PHE A 318 -3.07 -6.84 20.52
CA PHE A 318 -4.16 -7.79 20.36
C PHE A 318 -5.46 -7.33 21.01
N ILE A 319 -6.56 -7.71 20.39
CA ILE A 319 -7.91 -7.59 20.92
C ILE A 319 -8.40 -9.01 21.21
N TYR A 320 -8.81 -9.29 22.44
CA TYR A 320 -9.20 -10.64 22.85
C TYR A 320 -10.48 -10.64 23.68
N ASP A 321 -11.19 -11.76 23.64
CA ASP A 321 -12.37 -12.02 24.45
C ASP A 321 -11.94 -12.28 25.90
N MET A 322 -12.48 -11.51 26.84
CA MET A 322 -12.12 -11.62 28.26
C MET A 322 -12.49 -12.96 28.90
N GLU A 323 -13.50 -13.66 28.40
CA GLU A 323 -13.96 -14.93 28.96
C GLU A 323 -13.14 -16.10 28.41
N THR A 324 -12.88 -16.11 27.10
CA THR A 324 -12.22 -17.24 26.42
C THR A 324 -10.71 -17.05 26.25
N GLY A 325 -10.22 -15.81 26.34
CA GLY A 325 -8.83 -15.44 26.03
C GLY A 325 -8.48 -15.52 24.55
N GLN A 326 -9.45 -15.80 23.67
CA GLN A 326 -9.23 -15.91 22.22
C GLN A 326 -9.19 -14.53 21.56
N GLY A 327 -8.38 -14.40 20.50
CA GLY A 327 -8.36 -13.21 19.67
C GLY A 327 -9.70 -12.93 19.01
N ILE A 328 -10.09 -11.66 18.94
CA ILE A 328 -11.33 -11.22 18.29
C ILE A 328 -10.98 -10.69 16.90
N PRO A 329 -11.30 -11.41 15.81
CA PRO A 329 -11.10 -10.91 14.47
C PRO A 329 -12.14 -9.85 14.10
N ASN A 330 -11.82 -8.99 13.13
CA ASN A 330 -12.71 -7.94 12.63
C ASN A 330 -13.20 -6.93 13.68
N ALA A 331 -12.58 -6.89 14.86
CA ALA A 331 -12.80 -5.80 15.81
C ALA A 331 -12.20 -4.51 15.22
N THR A 332 -12.94 -3.42 15.36
CA THR A 332 -12.57 -2.13 14.83
C THR A 332 -11.66 -1.38 15.80
N VAL A 333 -10.69 -0.64 15.26
CA VAL A 333 -9.80 0.24 16.01
C VAL A 333 -9.85 1.63 15.40
N SER A 334 -10.31 2.60 16.20
CA SER A 334 -10.42 4.01 15.82
C SER A 334 -9.58 4.88 16.75
N ILE A 335 -8.98 5.94 16.20
CA ILE A 335 -8.15 6.90 16.96
C ILE A 335 -8.80 8.28 17.08
N ASP A 336 -9.80 8.55 16.22
CA ASP A 336 -10.73 9.67 16.28
C ASP A 336 -11.94 9.38 15.37
N PHE A 337 -12.86 10.35 15.24
CA PHE A 337 -14.09 10.24 14.46
C PHE A 337 -13.94 10.49 12.94
N ARG A 338 -12.77 10.92 12.48
CA ARG A 338 -12.53 11.29 11.07
C ARG A 338 -11.63 10.29 10.38
N SER A 339 -10.53 9.92 11.02
CA SER A 339 -9.49 9.06 10.50
C SER A 339 -10.01 7.66 10.18
N LYS A 340 -9.25 6.93 9.35
CA LYS A 340 -9.58 5.57 8.96
C LYS A 340 -9.72 4.68 10.20
N ILE A 341 -10.83 3.95 10.24
CA ILE A 341 -11.02 2.80 11.11
C ILE A 341 -10.31 1.61 10.46
N ILE A 342 -9.48 0.91 11.23
CA ILE A 342 -8.87 -0.35 10.82
C ILE A 342 -9.58 -1.51 11.52
N THR A 343 -9.32 -2.74 11.08
CA THR A 343 -9.81 -3.95 11.70
C THR A 343 -8.70 -4.85 12.21
N SER A 344 -8.96 -5.65 13.24
CA SER A 344 -8.07 -6.72 13.68
C SER A 344 -8.08 -7.91 12.71
N TYR A 345 -6.95 -8.63 12.66
CA TYR A 345 -6.75 -9.85 11.88
C TYR A 345 -7.25 -11.10 12.64
N GLU A 346 -7.03 -12.28 12.08
CA GLU A 346 -7.61 -13.56 12.55
C GLU A 346 -7.35 -13.86 14.03
N GLY A 347 -6.17 -13.54 14.55
CA GLY A 347 -5.79 -13.73 15.96
C GLY A 347 -6.09 -12.52 16.84
N GLY A 348 -6.83 -11.53 16.35
CA GLY A 348 -7.11 -10.28 17.05
C GLY A 348 -5.98 -9.25 16.97
N GLU A 349 -4.94 -9.51 16.18
CA GLU A 349 -3.83 -8.57 15.97
C GLU A 349 -4.30 -7.32 15.23
N PHE A 350 -3.76 -6.16 15.60
CA PHE A 350 -4.01 -4.94 14.84
C PHE A 350 -2.75 -4.06 14.77
N TRP A 351 -2.71 -3.21 13.74
CA TRP A 351 -1.64 -2.23 13.54
C TRP A 351 -2.22 -0.93 12.98
N ARG A 352 -2.34 0.09 13.84
CA ARG A 352 -2.79 1.42 13.46
C ARG A 352 -1.61 2.38 13.40
N LEU A 353 -1.15 2.68 12.18
CA LEU A 353 -0.17 3.73 11.97
C LEU A 353 -0.70 5.06 12.51
N ALA A 354 0.15 5.82 13.20
CA ALA A 354 -0.24 7.10 13.78
C ALA A 354 0.97 8.05 13.84
N ASN A 355 0.67 9.34 13.87
CA ASN A 355 1.68 10.35 14.10
C ASN A 355 2.03 10.47 15.59
N ILE A 356 3.03 11.29 15.91
CA ILE A 356 3.26 11.72 17.29
C ILE A 356 2.04 12.52 17.73
N GLY A 357 1.50 12.22 18.90
CA GLY A 357 0.27 12.80 19.40
C GLY A 357 -0.34 12.00 20.56
N ASP A 358 -1.37 12.58 21.16
CA ASP A 358 -2.20 11.94 22.17
C ASP A 358 -3.51 11.48 21.54
N TYR A 359 -3.89 10.24 21.84
CA TYR A 359 -5.01 9.54 21.21
C TYR A 359 -5.92 8.89 22.26
N GLU A 360 -7.22 8.90 21.99
CA GLU A 360 -8.21 8.07 22.67
C GLU A 360 -8.61 6.94 21.70
N VAL A 361 -7.93 5.80 21.84
CA VAL A 361 -8.09 4.66 20.94
C VAL A 361 -9.30 3.84 21.38
N THR A 362 -10.31 3.75 20.53
CA THR A 362 -11.53 2.97 20.81
C THR A 362 -11.52 1.67 20.03
N PHE A 363 -11.76 0.59 20.75
CA PHE A 363 -11.85 -0.80 20.30
C PHE A 363 -13.31 -1.23 20.38
N ASP A 364 -13.88 -1.67 19.26
CA ASP A 364 -15.31 -1.96 19.17
C ASP A 364 -15.59 -3.18 18.28
N HIS A 365 -16.62 -3.96 18.62
CA HIS A 365 -17.08 -5.12 17.88
C HIS A 365 -18.57 -5.35 18.18
N PRO A 366 -19.41 -5.72 17.20
CA PRO A 366 -20.88 -5.82 17.39
C PRO A 366 -21.35 -6.71 18.55
N GLU A 367 -20.54 -7.70 18.93
CA GLU A 367 -20.84 -8.66 20.00
C GLU A 367 -20.25 -8.29 21.38
N TYR A 368 -19.51 -7.19 21.48
CA TYR A 368 -18.77 -6.83 22.70
C TYR A 368 -19.01 -5.38 23.12
N ILE A 369 -18.79 -5.10 24.40
CA ILE A 369 -18.82 -3.75 24.95
C ILE A 369 -17.54 -3.02 24.52
N PRO A 370 -17.64 -1.83 23.89
CA PRO A 370 -16.47 -1.11 23.41
C PRO A 370 -15.60 -0.61 24.56
N VAL A 371 -14.29 -0.55 24.30
CA VAL A 371 -13.28 -0.10 25.27
C VAL A 371 -12.45 1.03 24.66
N THR A 372 -12.23 2.09 25.43
CA THR A 372 -11.33 3.19 25.03
C THR A 372 -10.06 3.21 25.91
N ARG A 373 -8.90 3.43 25.28
CA ARG A 373 -7.59 3.55 25.94
C ARG A 373 -6.88 4.84 25.51
N LYS A 374 -6.26 5.52 26.47
CA LYS A 374 -5.42 6.69 26.19
C LYS A 374 -4.02 6.26 25.81
N VAL A 375 -3.50 6.80 24.71
CA VAL A 375 -2.15 6.51 24.19
C VAL A 375 -1.45 7.81 23.84
N SER A 376 -0.20 7.96 24.27
CA SER A 376 0.66 9.07 23.89
C SER A 376 1.86 8.55 23.10
N LEU A 377 2.01 9.02 21.86
CA LEU A 377 3.15 8.75 21.00
C LEU A 377 4.06 9.98 20.99
N THR A 378 5.33 9.82 21.39
CA THR A 378 6.32 10.91 21.48
C THR A 378 7.48 10.70 20.52
N LYS A 379 8.46 11.61 20.50
CA LYS A 379 9.68 11.44 19.69
C LYS A 379 10.50 10.25 20.16
N GLU A 380 10.52 9.99 21.47
CA GLU A 380 11.26 8.94 22.16
C GLU A 380 10.51 7.60 22.11
N LYS A 381 9.17 7.63 22.11
CA LYS A 381 8.31 6.45 22.03
C LYS A 381 7.29 6.61 20.91
N ARG A 382 7.67 6.18 19.70
CA ARG A 382 6.89 6.36 18.47
C ARG A 382 5.87 5.25 18.20
N SER A 383 5.79 4.27 19.09
CA SER A 383 4.87 3.15 19.00
C SER A 383 4.30 2.80 20.38
N ALA A 384 3.14 2.16 20.38
CA ALA A 384 2.51 1.69 21.60
C ALA A 384 1.93 0.30 21.35
N ARG A 385 2.17 -0.62 22.29
CA ARG A 385 1.57 -1.95 22.29
C ARG A 385 0.42 -1.99 23.30
N LEU A 386 -0.75 -2.45 22.89
CA LEU A 386 -1.96 -2.56 23.71
C LEU A 386 -2.54 -3.97 23.62
N GLU A 387 -2.72 -4.59 24.78
CA GLU A 387 -3.48 -5.84 24.92
C GLU A 387 -4.86 -5.47 25.48
N VAL A 388 -5.92 -5.70 24.70
CA VAL A 388 -7.26 -5.18 25.00
C VAL A 388 -8.27 -6.31 25.09
N GLY A 389 -8.70 -6.62 26.31
CA GLY A 389 -9.84 -7.50 26.56
C GLY A 389 -11.17 -6.78 26.31
N LEU A 390 -12.05 -7.37 25.52
CA LEU A 390 -13.44 -6.95 25.36
C LEU A 390 -14.39 -7.93 26.07
N ALA A 391 -15.40 -7.41 26.77
CA ALA A 391 -16.43 -8.19 27.43
C ALA A 391 -17.64 -8.37 26.49
N ARG A 392 -18.21 -9.57 26.42
CA ARG A 392 -19.38 -9.86 25.58
C ARG A 392 -20.59 -9.03 26.03
N ILE A 393 -21.41 -8.61 25.08
CA ILE A 393 -22.72 -8.02 25.39
C ILE A 393 -23.60 -9.14 25.97
N PRO A 394 -24.24 -8.95 27.14
CA PRO A 394 -25.11 -9.98 27.72
C PRO A 394 -26.25 -10.33 26.77
N SER A 395 -26.57 -11.62 26.66
CA SER A 395 -27.57 -12.15 25.71
C SER A 395 -28.97 -11.54 25.86
N GLU A 396 -29.29 -11.04 27.05
CA GLU A 396 -30.54 -10.32 27.36
C GLU A 396 -30.66 -8.96 26.63
N TYR A 397 -29.56 -8.40 26.11
CA TYR A 397 -29.52 -7.16 25.34
C TYR A 397 -29.23 -7.37 23.84
N ALA A 398 -29.00 -8.61 23.40
CA ALA A 398 -28.61 -8.94 22.02
C ALA A 398 -29.78 -8.92 21.01
N HIS A 399 -31.03 -8.80 21.47
CA HIS A 399 -32.23 -8.97 20.64
C HIS A 399 -32.98 -7.67 20.25
N ASP A 400 -32.51 -6.48 20.63
CA ASP A 400 -33.19 -5.21 20.32
C ASP A 400 -32.46 -4.35 19.26
N GLY A 401 -31.65 -4.98 18.39
CA GLY A 401 -31.14 -4.34 17.19
C GLY A 401 -32.18 -4.39 16.06
N PRO A 402 -32.43 -3.31 15.30
CA PRO A 402 -33.34 -3.38 14.15
C PRO A 402 -32.80 -4.41 13.16
N GLU A 403 -33.64 -5.37 12.74
CA GLU A 403 -33.36 -6.26 11.62
C GLU A 403 -32.87 -5.41 10.44
N LEU A 404 -31.61 -5.61 10.04
CA LEU A 404 -31.08 -5.11 8.78
C LEU A 404 -31.89 -5.77 7.66
N ARG A 405 -32.94 -5.08 7.21
CA ARG A 405 -33.58 -5.39 5.92
C ARG A 405 -32.50 -5.44 4.87
N SER A 406 -32.49 -6.53 4.11
CA SER A 406 -31.60 -6.70 2.98
C SER A 406 -31.70 -5.49 2.04
N TYR A 407 -30.56 -5.12 1.48
CA TYR A 407 -30.41 -3.97 0.57
C TYR A 407 -31.23 -4.09 -0.74
N ASP A 408 -31.94 -5.20 -0.94
CA ASP A 408 -32.71 -5.51 -2.15
C ASP A 408 -34.18 -5.09 -2.11
N ASP A 409 -34.73 -4.70 -0.96
CA ASP A 409 -36.18 -4.41 -0.84
C ASP A 409 -36.55 -2.91 -0.99
N MET A 410 -35.56 -2.03 -1.17
CA MET A 410 -35.78 -0.58 -1.28
C MET A 410 -36.03 -0.09 -2.73
N THR A 411 -36.34 -0.98 -3.67
CA THR A 411 -36.68 -0.61 -5.07
C THR A 411 -38.10 -0.96 -5.51
N ARG A 412 -38.96 -1.45 -4.63
CA ARG A 412 -40.36 -1.74 -4.98
C ARG A 412 -41.34 -1.34 -3.89
N SER A 413 -41.64 -0.05 -3.80
CA SER A 413 -43.00 0.49 -3.57
C SER A 413 -42.97 1.97 -3.22
N SER A 414 -43.22 2.83 -4.21
CA SER A 414 -43.72 4.19 -3.98
C SER A 414 -45.22 4.21 -4.19
N PRO A 415 -45.98 4.86 -3.30
CA PRO A 415 -47.04 5.72 -3.77
C PRO A 415 -46.91 7.14 -3.23
N ILE A 416 -47.23 8.05 -4.13
CA ILE A 416 -47.39 9.50 -4.02
C ILE A 416 -48.24 9.89 -2.80
N LEU A 417 -47.82 10.90 -2.03
CA LEU A 417 -48.75 11.85 -1.44
C LEU A 417 -48.12 13.24 -1.21
N THR A 418 -48.61 14.19 -2.00
CA THR A 418 -48.50 15.64 -1.93
C THR A 418 -49.14 16.19 -0.65
N PHE A 419 -48.56 17.19 0.02
CA PHE A 419 -49.31 18.24 0.74
C PHE A 419 -48.47 19.52 0.97
N PHE A 420 -49.20 20.63 1.10
CA PHE A 420 -48.88 22.01 0.75
C PHE A 420 -48.05 22.85 1.76
N THR A 421 -47.30 23.79 1.16
CA THR A 421 -46.94 25.18 1.54
C THR A 421 -47.40 25.82 2.86
N SER A 422 -46.46 26.56 3.48
CA SER A 422 -46.52 27.99 3.90
C SER A 422 -46.03 28.22 5.35
N PHE A 423 -45.04 29.09 5.55
CA PHE A 423 -45.20 30.40 6.23
C PHE A 423 -43.86 31.13 6.47
N PHE A 424 -43.71 32.27 5.78
CA PHE A 424 -43.16 33.58 6.19
C PHE A 424 -41.70 33.80 6.66
N ILE A 425 -41.02 34.62 5.85
CA ILE A 425 -39.93 35.56 6.15
C ILE A 425 -40.55 36.88 6.70
N PRO A 426 -39.85 37.65 7.55
CA PRO A 426 -40.01 39.10 7.54
C PRO A 426 -38.72 39.82 7.14
N LEU A 427 -38.84 40.65 6.11
CA LEU A 427 -37.96 41.78 5.81
C LEU A 427 -38.26 42.91 6.82
N LEU A 428 -37.21 43.57 7.32
CA LEU A 428 -37.28 44.94 7.81
C LEU A 428 -36.07 45.72 7.27
N SER A 429 -36.39 46.81 6.59
CA SER A 429 -35.51 47.76 5.92
C SER A 429 -35.00 48.87 6.85
N MET A 430 -33.86 49.44 6.44
CA MET A 430 -33.46 50.87 6.48
C MET A 430 -32.22 51.21 7.30
N GLY A 431 -31.30 51.94 6.66
CA GLY A 431 -30.27 52.74 7.30
C GLY A 431 -29.06 53.05 6.43
N PHE A 432 -29.20 53.90 5.41
CA PHE A 432 -28.07 54.63 4.83
C PHE A 432 -27.49 55.60 5.88
N TYR A 433 -26.17 55.76 5.96
CA TYR A 433 -25.47 57.06 6.03
C TYR A 433 -23.94 56.89 5.88
N ASN A 434 -23.42 57.61 4.88
CA ASN A 434 -22.03 58.02 4.55
C ASN A 434 -20.91 56.99 4.39
#